data_AF-A0A9N9CX11-F1
#
_entry.id   AF-A0A9N9CX11-F1
#
_cell.length_a   1.000
_cell.length_b   1.000
_cell.length_c   1.000
_cell.angle_alpha   90.00
_cell.angle_beta   90.00
_cell.angle_gamma   90.00
#
_symmetry.space_group_name_H-M   'P 1'
#
loop_
_entity.id
_entity.type
_entity.pdbx_description
1 polymer ?
#
loop_
_entity_poly.entity_id
_entity_poly.type
_entity_poly.pdbx_seq_one_letter_code
_entity_poly.pdbx_strand_id
1 'polypeptide(L)'
;DLRNKFRALVAASEYWDKRDCSLEINDTRESSLLLQASMTAPNVKIADKLKNEIREKLVEYILTTYPEYLSGAKIREPKLVPKMSEPVLPIKSG
;
A
#
# COMPACT_ATOMS: atom_id res chain seq x y z
N ASP A 1 -19.04 1.84 0.02
CA ASP A 1 -18.25 2.47 -1.07
C ASP A 1 -16.78 2.62 -0.67
N LEU A 2 -15.92 3.02 -1.61
CA LEU A 2 -14.46 3.16 -1.40
C LEU A 2 -14.09 4.22 -0.35
N ARG A 3 -14.83 5.33 -0.26
CA ARG A 3 -14.56 6.40 0.73
C ARG A 3 -14.86 5.91 2.15
N ASN A 4 -15.97 5.20 2.32
CA ASN A 4 -16.33 4.60 3.60
C ASN A 4 -15.31 3.52 4.02
N LYS A 5 -14.82 2.71 3.08
CA LYS A 5 -13.74 1.77 3.39
C LYS A 5 -12.45 2.47 3.81
N PHE A 6 -12.03 3.51 3.07
CA PHE A 6 -10.87 4.33 3.45
C PHE A 6 -11.01 4.90 4.87
N ARG A 7 -12.15 5.53 5.18
CA ARG A 7 -12.43 6.05 6.53
C ARG A 7 -12.35 4.96 7.60
N ALA A 8 -12.89 3.77 7.32
CA ALA A 8 -12.81 2.65 8.25
C ALA A 8 -11.37 2.16 8.48
N LEU A 9 -10.54 2.13 7.43
CA LEU A 9 -9.11 1.78 7.54
C LEU A 9 -8.35 2.82 8.38
N VAL A 10 -8.59 4.11 8.13
CA VAL A 10 -7.96 5.21 8.88
C VAL A 10 -8.40 5.20 10.35
N ALA A 11 -9.71 5.02 10.60
CA ALA A 11 -10.26 4.94 11.95
C ALA A 11 -9.71 3.76 12.77
N ALA A 12 -9.28 2.69 12.11
CA ALA A 12 -8.68 1.51 12.76
C ALA A 12 -7.16 1.64 13.00
N SER A 13 -6.48 2.63 12.43
CA SER A 13 -5.04 2.82 12.63
C SER A 13 -4.74 3.45 13.99
N GLU A 14 -3.77 2.88 14.70
CA GLU A 14 -3.20 3.47 15.92
C GLU A 14 -2.40 4.75 15.64
N TYR A 15 -1.99 4.98 14.40
CA TYR A 15 -1.17 6.14 14.00
C TYR A 15 -2.00 7.39 13.67
N TRP A 16 -3.32 7.27 13.56
CA TRP A 16 -4.19 8.40 13.23
C TRP A 16 -4.53 9.24 14.47
N ASP A 17 -4.43 10.56 14.33
CA ASP A 17 -4.74 11.51 15.41
C ASP A 17 -6.24 11.81 15.55
N LYS A 18 -7.09 11.18 14.74
CA LYS A 18 -8.55 11.32 14.73
C LYS A 18 -9.06 12.72 14.40
N ARG A 19 -8.24 13.57 13.77
CA ARG A 19 -8.67 14.94 13.43
C ARG A 19 -9.39 14.99 12.09
N ASP A 20 -8.71 14.63 11.01
CA ASP A 20 -9.30 14.70 9.67
C ASP A 20 -8.77 13.62 8.73
N CYS A 21 -9.63 13.18 7.81
CA CYS A 21 -9.26 12.36 6.67
C CYS A 21 -10.27 12.51 5.52
N SER A 22 -9.75 12.56 4.29
CA SER A 22 -10.57 12.62 3.07
C SER A 22 -10.03 11.71 1.98
N LEU A 23 -10.94 11.21 1.13
CA LEU A 23 -10.61 10.53 -0.11
C LEU A 23 -11.39 11.20 -1.25
N GLU A 24 -10.66 11.80 -2.16
CA GLU A 24 -11.17 12.64 -3.24
C GLU A 24 -10.75 12.08 -4.59
N ILE A 25 -11.58 12.34 -5.60
CA ILE A 25 -11.20 12.12 -6.99
C ILE A 25 -10.54 13.42 -7.43
N ASN A 26 -9.25 13.37 -7.71
CA ASN A 26 -8.47 14.54 -8.11
C ASN A 26 -8.55 14.75 -9.63
N ASP A 27 -8.54 13.66 -10.41
CA ASP A 27 -8.62 13.69 -11.87
C ASP A 27 -9.35 12.45 -12.39
N THR A 28 -9.99 12.57 -13.56
CA THR A 28 -10.65 11.48 -14.27
C THR A 28 -10.16 11.47 -15.71
N ARG A 29 -9.62 10.33 -16.14
CA ARG A 29 -9.13 10.11 -17.50
C ARG A 29 -9.94 9.01 -18.17
N GLU A 30 -9.77 8.87 -19.48
CA GLU A 30 -10.51 7.90 -20.30
C GLU A 30 -10.55 6.48 -19.72
N SER A 31 -9.43 6.02 -19.12
CA SER A 31 -9.30 4.66 -18.57
C SER A 31 -8.80 4.61 -17.13
N SER A 32 -8.77 5.74 -16.41
CA SER A 32 -8.25 5.77 -15.03
C SER A 32 -8.83 6.90 -14.18
N LEU A 33 -8.84 6.68 -12.86
CA LEU A 33 -9.17 7.69 -11.86
C LEU A 33 -7.92 8.01 -11.04
N LEU A 34 -7.63 9.28 -10.84
CA LEU A 34 -6.63 9.71 -9.89
C LEU A 34 -7.32 9.97 -8.55
N LEU A 35 -6.97 9.18 -7.54
CA LEU A 35 -7.48 9.32 -6.18
C LEU A 35 -6.46 10.01 -5.29
N GLN A 36 -6.92 10.95 -4.48
CA GLN A 36 -6.11 11.62 -3.46
C GLN A 36 -6.64 11.27 -2.07
N ALA A 37 -5.78 10.67 -1.25
CA ALA A 37 -6.04 10.37 0.15
C ALA A 37 -5.29 11.36 1.04
N SER A 38 -6.01 12.06 1.91
CA SER A 38 -5.46 13.04 2.86
C SER A 38 -5.79 12.60 4.29
N MET A 39 -4.82 12.73 5.20
CA MET A 39 -4.95 12.33 6.60
C MET A 39 -4.09 13.24 7.47
N THR A 40 -4.57 13.56 8.67
CA THR A 40 -3.79 14.22 9.71
C THR A 40 -3.00 13.23 10.56
N ALA A 41 -1.88 13.68 11.14
CA ALA A 41 -1.10 12.88 12.07
C ALA A 41 -0.40 13.79 13.10
N PRO A 42 -0.01 13.25 14.28
CA PRO A 42 0.57 14.05 15.36
C PRO A 42 1.93 14.67 15.02
N ASN A 43 2.70 14.05 14.11
CA ASN A 43 4.00 14.52 13.64
C ASN A 43 4.41 13.78 12.36
N VAL A 44 5.48 14.25 11.70
CA VAL A 44 5.98 13.72 10.42
C VAL A 44 6.33 12.23 10.51
N LYS A 45 6.97 11.78 11.60
CA LYS A 45 7.36 10.37 11.77
C LYS A 45 6.14 9.44 11.84
N ILE A 46 5.07 9.88 12.51
CA ILE A 46 3.81 9.13 12.57
C ILE A 46 3.05 9.23 11.24
N ALA A 47 3.09 10.39 10.58
CA ALA A 47 2.49 10.58 9.25
C ALA A 47 3.03 9.57 8.23
N ASP A 48 4.34 9.32 8.22
CA ASP A 48 4.93 8.32 7.32
C ASP A 48 4.46 6.89 7.61
N LYS A 49 4.29 6.52 8.89
CA LYS A 49 3.74 5.22 9.27
C LYS A 49 2.29 5.07 8.83
N LEU A 50 1.45 6.06 9.14
CA LEU A 50 0.04 6.09 8.74
C LEU A 50 -0.11 6.02 7.22
N LYS A 51 0.67 6.82 6.49
CA LYS A 51 0.68 6.83 5.02
C LYS A 51 0.98 5.45 4.44
N ASN A 52 2.02 4.78 4.95
CA ASN A 52 2.41 3.46 4.46
C ASN A 52 1.33 2.41 4.75
N GLU A 53 0.85 2.35 5.99
CA GLU A 53 -0.21 1.41 6.41
C GLU A 53 -1.48 1.56 5.58
N ILE A 54 -2.00 2.79 5.49
CA ILE A 54 -3.27 3.04 4.82
C ILE A 54 -3.15 2.83 3.32
N ARG A 55 -2.03 3.20 2.71
CA ARG A 55 -1.77 2.92 1.28
C ARG A 55 -1.81 1.41 1.01
N GLU A 56 -1.12 0.61 1.80
CA GLU A 56 -1.06 -0.85 1.60
C GLU A 56 -2.46 -1.48 1.74
N LYS A 57 -3.18 -1.16 2.81
CA LYS A 57 -4.53 -1.69 3.04
C LYS A 57 -5.55 -1.22 2.00
N LEU A 58 -5.44 0.03 1.54
CA LEU A 58 -6.36 0.57 0.53
C LEU A 58 -6.08 -0.06 -0.84
N VAL A 59 -4.82 -0.22 -1.22
CA VAL A 59 -4.43 -0.89 -2.47
C VAL A 59 -4.90 -2.34 -2.46
N GLU A 60 -4.67 -3.07 -1.37
CA GLU A 60 -5.16 -4.45 -1.21
C GLU A 60 -6.68 -4.54 -1.36
N TYR A 61 -7.43 -3.64 -0.72
CA TYR A 61 -8.88 -3.59 -0.84
C TYR A 61 -9.34 -3.33 -2.28
N ILE A 62 -8.72 -2.38 -2.98
CA ILE A 62 -9.08 -2.06 -4.37
C ILE A 62 -8.78 -3.26 -5.29
N LEU A 63 -7.61 -3.89 -5.14
CA LEU A 63 -7.20 -5.06 -5.92
C LEU A 63 -8.14 -6.26 -5.74
N THR A 64 -8.62 -6.49 -4.52
CA THR A 64 -9.47 -7.63 -4.18
C THR A 64 -10.94 -7.39 -4.49
N THR A 65 -11.41 -6.15 -4.40
CA THR A 65 -12.84 -5.81 -4.54
C THR A 65 -13.21 -5.34 -5.95
N TYR A 66 -12.27 -4.73 -6.67
CA TYR A 66 -12.48 -4.12 -7.99
C TYR A 66 -11.45 -4.59 -9.04
N PRO A 67 -11.14 -5.89 -9.13
CA PRO A 67 -10.09 -6.40 -10.03
C PRO A 67 -10.36 -6.07 -11.51
N GLU A 68 -11.63 -6.00 -11.91
CA GLU A 68 -12.07 -5.70 -13.28
C GLU A 68 -11.83 -4.24 -13.71
N TYR A 69 -11.69 -3.33 -12.75
CA TYR A 69 -11.45 -1.91 -13.01
C TYR A 69 -9.95 -1.56 -12.99
N LEU A 70 -9.09 -2.54 -12.70
CA LEU A 70 -7.65 -2.37 -12.72
C LEU A 70 -7.09 -2.91 -14.03
N SER A 71 -6.55 -2.00 -14.85
CA SER A 71 -5.92 -2.35 -16.11
C SER A 71 -4.66 -3.18 -15.87
N GLY A 72 -4.80 -4.51 -15.91
CA GLY A 72 -3.71 -5.48 -16.12
C GLY A 72 -2.61 -5.55 -15.07
N ALA A 73 -2.65 -4.74 -13.99
CA ALA A 73 -1.73 -4.82 -12.87
C ALA A 73 -2.03 -6.06 -12.03
N LYS A 74 -1.79 -7.26 -12.59
CA LYS A 74 -1.41 -8.40 -11.77
C LYS A 74 -0.21 -7.94 -10.97
N ILE A 75 -0.31 -7.95 -9.64
CA ILE A 75 0.84 -7.82 -8.76
C ILE A 75 1.89 -8.77 -9.35
N ARG A 76 3.01 -8.24 -9.85
CA ARG A 76 4.15 -9.10 -10.19
C ARG A 76 4.44 -9.83 -8.89
N GLU A 77 4.25 -11.14 -8.87
CA GLU A 77 4.66 -11.96 -7.73
C GLU A 77 6.06 -11.49 -7.32
N PRO A 78 6.32 -11.22 -6.03
CA PRO A 78 7.66 -10.85 -5.60
C PRO A 78 8.57 -11.95 -6.13
N LYS A 79 9.51 -11.58 -7.01
CA LYS A 79 10.51 -12.54 -7.50
C LYS A 79 11.12 -13.16 -6.25
N LEU A 80 10.85 -14.44 -6.02
CA LEU A 80 11.59 -15.22 -5.05
C LEU A 80 13.04 -15.06 -5.47
N VAL A 81 13.81 -14.25 -4.73
CA VAL A 81 15.25 -14.25 -4.84
C VAL A 81 15.66 -15.68 -4.52
N PRO A 82 16.31 -16.41 -5.45
CA PRO A 82 16.87 -17.71 -5.12
C PRO A 82 17.73 -17.49 -3.88
N LYS A 83 17.52 -18.28 -2.83
CA LYS A 83 18.44 -18.28 -1.70
C LYS A 83 19.83 -18.47 -2.29
N MET A 84 20.67 -17.46 -2.13
CA MET A 84 22.07 -17.53 -2.52
C MET A 84 22.64 -18.73 -1.77
N SER A 85 22.98 -19.79 -2.48
CA SER A 85 23.65 -20.95 -1.90
C SER A 85 24.91 -20.44 -1.20
N GLU A 86 25.08 -20.81 0.07
CA GLU A 86 26.26 -20.48 0.86
C GLU A 86 27.54 -20.78 0.05
N PRO A 87 28.56 -19.91 0.12
CA PRO A 87 29.82 -20.21 -0.55
C PRO A 87 30.42 -21.47 0.07
N VAL A 88 30.53 -22.53 -0.74
CA VAL A 88 31.30 -23.71 -0.38
C VAL A 88 32.77 -23.27 -0.28
N LEU A 89 33.27 -23.17 0.95
CA LEU A 89 34.70 -22.95 1.18
C LEU A 89 35.48 -24.12 0.59
N PRO A 90 36.55 -23.88 -0.20
CA PRO A 90 37.37 -24.97 -0.70
C PRO A 90 38.03 -25.68 0.48
N ILE A 91 37.80 -26.99 0.59
CA ILE A 91 38.55 -27.87 1.48
C ILE A 91 40.01 -27.78 1.01
N LYS A 92 40.89 -27.23 1.86
CA LYS A 92 42.34 -27.26 1.58
C LYS A 92 42.80 -28.71 1.65
N SER A 93 43.15 -29.25 0.50
CA SER A 93 43.94 -30.48 0.37
C SER A 93 45.42 -30.08 0.42
N GLY A 94 46.14 -30.49 1.47
CA GLY A 94 47.59 -30.29 1.60
C GLY A 94 48.02 -29.84 2.99
#